data_AF-A0A2V7VLV9-F1
#
_entry.id   AF-A0A2V7VLV9-F1
#
_cell.length_a   1.000
_cell.length_b   1.000
_cell.length_c   1.000
_cell.angle_alpha   90.00
_cell.angle_beta   90.00
_cell.angle_gamma   90.00
#
_symmetry.space_group_name_H-M   'P 1'
#
loop_
_entity.id
_entity.type
_entity.pdbx_description
1 polymer ?
#
loop_
_entity_poly.entity_id
_entity_poly.type
_entity_poly.pdbx_seq_one_letter_code
_entity_poly.pdbx_strand_id
1 'polypeptide(L)'
;VEQDVQQRWRDGLRRVDALCREMNGAAFLAASPAQRVAVLTRMAASEKEKEPTSADDKFWRELKSATVYAYYTSEIGIHQEMEYKGNTLQQEYAGEEAKD
;
A
#
# COMPACT_ATOMS: atom_id res chain seq x y z
N VAL A 1 -22.05 -6.43 4.41
CA VAL A 1 -21.00 -5.47 4.01
C VAL A 1 -19.66 -5.83 4.66
N GLU A 2 -19.55 -5.91 5.99
CA GLU A 2 -18.28 -6.18 6.67
C GLU A 2 -17.71 -7.61 6.43
N GLN A 3 -18.56 -8.64 6.48
CA GLN A 3 -18.13 -10.02 6.17
C GLN A 3 -17.63 -10.20 4.73
N ASP A 4 -18.18 -9.43 3.80
CA ASP A 4 -17.79 -9.42 2.39
C ASP A 4 -16.39 -8.81 2.20
N VAL A 5 -16.07 -7.74 2.94
CA VAL A 5 -14.72 -7.17 2.97
C VAL A 5 -13.70 -8.17 3.52
N GLN A 6 -14.00 -8.84 4.63
CA GLN A 6 -13.08 -9.80 5.22
C GLN A 6 -12.74 -10.95 4.26
N GLN A 7 -13.75 -11.50 3.59
CA GLN A 7 -13.55 -12.58 2.63
C GLN A 7 -12.70 -12.12 1.43
N ARG A 8 -13.01 -10.94 0.86
CA ARG A 8 -12.24 -10.34 -0.23
C ARG A 8 -10.75 -10.20 0.12
N TRP A 9 -10.45 -9.75 1.33
CA TRP A 9 -9.07 -9.60 1.83
C TRP A 9 -8.37 -10.95 2.01
N ARG A 10 -9.05 -11.95 2.58
CA ARG A 10 -8.50 -13.31 2.70
C ARG A 10 -8.17 -13.90 1.34
N ASP A 11 -9.04 -13.70 0.35
CA ASP A 11 -8.81 -14.21 -0.99
C ASP A 11 -7.66 -13.47 -1.71
N GLY A 12 -7.58 -12.16 -1.55
CA GLY A 12 -6.47 -11.37 -2.05
C GLY A 12 -5.12 -11.77 -1.45
N LEU A 13 -5.03 -11.91 -0.13
CA LEU A 13 -3.81 -12.37 0.54
C LEU A 13 -3.41 -13.79 0.12
N ARG A 14 -4.39 -14.67 -0.12
CA ARG A 14 -4.12 -16.01 -0.67
C ARG A 14 -3.52 -15.94 -2.08
N ARG A 15 -3.96 -15.00 -2.92
CA ARG A 15 -3.36 -14.77 -4.24
C ARG A 15 -1.91 -14.28 -4.15
N VAL A 16 -1.60 -13.39 -3.21
CA VAL A 16 -0.20 -12.96 -2.95
C VAL A 16 0.67 -14.16 -2.56
N ASP A 17 0.21 -15.01 -1.64
CA ASP A 17 0.97 -16.20 -1.23
C ASP A 17 1.14 -17.21 -2.37
N ALA A 18 0.08 -17.42 -3.17
CA ALA A 18 0.12 -18.30 -4.33
C ALA A 18 1.13 -17.82 -5.38
N LEU A 19 1.10 -16.53 -5.71
CA LEU A 19 2.06 -15.94 -6.66
C LEU A 19 3.50 -16.03 -6.12
N CYS A 20 3.70 -15.83 -4.82
CA CYS A 20 5.03 -16.00 -4.23
C CYS A 20 5.52 -17.46 -4.33
N ARG A 21 4.65 -18.44 -4.11
CA ARG A 21 4.98 -19.87 -4.28
C ARG A 21 5.30 -20.20 -5.73
N GLU A 22 4.55 -19.65 -6.67
CA GLU A 22 4.80 -19.81 -8.10
C GLU A 22 6.18 -19.24 -8.50
N MET A 23 6.49 -18.00 -8.07
CA MET A 23 7.72 -17.32 -8.46
C MET A 23 8.97 -17.84 -7.73
N ASN A 24 8.81 -18.30 -6.47
CA ASN A 24 9.95 -18.51 -5.57
C ASN A 24 9.95 -19.88 -4.87
N GLY A 25 8.91 -20.71 -5.04
CA GLY A 25 8.77 -22.00 -4.34
C GLY A 25 8.48 -21.89 -2.84
N ALA A 26 8.26 -20.69 -2.30
CA ALA A 26 8.07 -20.43 -0.88
C ALA A 26 6.87 -19.51 -0.60
N ALA A 27 6.29 -19.62 0.59
CA ALA A 27 5.27 -18.70 1.09
C ALA A 27 5.83 -17.27 1.16
N PHE A 28 4.96 -16.26 1.04
CA PHE A 28 5.38 -14.85 1.00
C PHE A 28 6.21 -14.43 2.22
N LEU A 29 5.80 -14.83 3.42
CA LEU A 29 6.52 -14.54 4.67
C LEU A 29 7.80 -15.36 4.86
N ALA A 30 8.02 -16.42 4.08
CA ALA A 30 9.27 -17.19 4.08
C ALA A 30 10.25 -16.71 2.99
N ALA A 31 9.76 -15.96 1.99
CA ALA A 31 10.60 -15.40 0.93
C ALA A 31 11.52 -14.29 1.45
N SER A 32 12.65 -14.10 0.78
CA SER A 32 13.60 -13.00 1.06
C SER A 32 12.98 -11.63 0.75
N PRO A 33 13.54 -10.54 1.29
CA PRO A 33 13.05 -9.19 0.99
C PRO A 33 12.98 -8.87 -0.51
N ALA A 34 14.02 -9.24 -1.27
CA ALA A 34 14.06 -9.02 -2.71
C ALA A 34 12.97 -9.82 -3.46
N GLN A 35 12.72 -11.06 -3.05
CA GLN A 35 11.65 -11.89 -3.63
C GLN A 35 10.26 -11.33 -3.34
N ARG A 36 10.02 -10.83 -2.11
CA ARG A 36 8.74 -10.18 -1.77
C ARG A 36 8.52 -8.93 -2.62
N VAL A 37 9.55 -8.11 -2.80
CA VAL A 37 9.48 -6.94 -3.69
C VAL A 37 9.13 -7.38 -5.11
N ALA A 38 9.80 -8.39 -5.66
CA ALA A 38 9.53 -8.88 -7.01
C ALA A 38 8.07 -9.36 -7.19
N VAL A 39 7.51 -10.05 -6.19
CA VAL A 39 6.08 -10.47 -6.18
C VAL A 39 5.16 -9.25 -6.24
N LEU A 40 5.36 -8.26 -5.36
CA LEU A 40 4.52 -7.06 -5.32
C LEU A 40 4.70 -6.21 -6.60
N THR A 41 5.91 -6.13 -7.15
CA THR A 41 6.16 -5.49 -8.45
C THR A 41 5.41 -6.18 -9.59
N ARG A 42 5.37 -7.52 -9.59
CA ARG A 42 4.61 -8.29 -10.60
C ARG A 42 3.11 -8.01 -10.51
N MET A 43 2.56 -7.84 -9.31
CA MET A 43 1.16 -7.45 -9.10
C MET A 43 0.89 -6.00 -9.51
N ALA A 44 1.88 -5.11 -9.39
CA ALA A 44 1.77 -3.71 -9.79
C ALA A 44 1.82 -3.46 -11.31
N ALA A 45 2.00 -4.51 -12.12
CA ALA A 45 2.27 -4.37 -13.56
C ALA A 45 1.20 -3.56 -14.31
N SER A 46 -0.08 -3.70 -13.94
CA SER A 46 -1.20 -3.00 -14.55
C SER A 46 -1.65 -1.75 -13.78
N GLU A 47 -0.85 -1.24 -12.83
CA GLU A 47 -1.24 -0.09 -12.00
C GLU A 47 -1.46 1.21 -12.81
N LYS A 48 -0.82 1.35 -13.97
CA LYS A 48 -1.00 2.51 -14.85
C LYS A 48 -2.31 2.48 -15.63
N GLU A 49 -3.01 1.34 -15.63
CA GLU A 49 -4.30 1.21 -16.29
C GLU A 49 -5.36 1.98 -15.49
N LYS A 50 -6.20 2.75 -16.19
CA LYS A 50 -7.22 3.58 -15.56
C LYS A 50 -8.23 2.75 -14.76
N GLU A 51 -8.55 1.55 -15.24
CA GLU A 51 -9.50 0.65 -14.61
C GLU A 51 -8.88 -0.74 -14.42
N PRO A 52 -8.81 -1.25 -13.16
CA PRO A 52 -8.27 -2.57 -12.89
C PRO A 52 -9.23 -3.64 -13.43
N THR A 53 -8.73 -4.47 -14.33
CA THR A 53 -9.54 -5.44 -15.07
C THR A 53 -9.60 -6.79 -14.36
N SER A 54 -8.51 -7.24 -13.76
CA SER A 54 -8.44 -8.51 -13.03
C SER A 54 -8.74 -8.38 -11.53
N ALA A 55 -8.99 -9.52 -10.87
CA ALA A 55 -9.12 -9.57 -9.41
C ALA A 55 -7.80 -9.20 -8.71
N ASP A 56 -6.67 -9.48 -9.35
CA ASP A 56 -5.32 -9.22 -8.83
C ASP A 56 -5.03 -7.71 -8.87
N ASP A 57 -5.38 -7.03 -9.98
CA ASP A 57 -5.21 -5.58 -10.12
C ASP A 57 -6.08 -4.82 -9.10
N LYS A 58 -7.34 -5.27 -8.94
CA LYS A 58 -8.27 -4.70 -7.96
C LYS A 58 -7.72 -4.84 -6.55
N PHE A 59 -7.21 -6.03 -6.21
CA PHE A 59 -6.66 -6.27 -4.88
C PHE A 59 -5.33 -5.54 -4.66
N TRP A 60 -4.44 -5.45 -5.66
CA TRP A 60 -3.21 -4.66 -5.59
C TRP A 60 -3.50 -3.22 -5.23
N ARG A 61 -4.45 -2.58 -5.92
CA ARG A 61 -4.85 -1.20 -5.64
C ARG A 61 -5.35 -1.04 -4.21
N GLU A 62 -6.19 -1.95 -3.73
CA GLU A 62 -6.70 -1.94 -2.35
C GLU A 62 -5.58 -2.14 -1.31
N LEU A 63 -4.72 -3.15 -1.51
CA LEU A 63 -3.59 -3.46 -0.65
C LEU A 63 -2.62 -2.28 -0.53
N LYS A 64 -2.24 -1.69 -1.66
CA LYS A 64 -1.34 -0.53 -1.71
C LYS A 64 -1.95 0.66 -0.99
N SER A 65 -3.21 0.97 -1.28
CA SER A 65 -3.92 2.12 -0.67
C SER A 65 -4.02 1.97 0.85
N ALA A 66 -4.40 0.79 1.33
CA ALA A 66 -4.49 0.50 2.76
C ALA A 66 -3.13 0.58 3.46
N THR A 67 -2.06 0.08 2.81
CA THR A 67 -0.69 0.15 3.35
C THR A 67 -0.20 1.58 3.47
N VAL A 68 -0.34 2.38 2.41
CA VAL A 68 0.04 3.80 2.40
C VAL A 68 -0.75 4.57 3.45
N TYR A 69 -2.07 4.35 3.52
CA TYR A 69 -2.92 4.99 4.52
C TYR A 69 -2.49 4.64 5.95
N ALA A 70 -2.30 3.35 6.26
CA ALA A 70 -1.88 2.91 7.59
C ALA A 70 -0.50 3.46 7.96
N TYR A 71 0.43 3.54 7.01
CA TYR A 71 1.75 4.09 7.25
C TYR A 71 1.70 5.59 7.54
N TYR A 72 1.09 6.40 6.66
CA TYR A 72 1.05 7.86 6.82
C TYR A 72 0.08 8.36 7.90
N THR A 73 -0.73 7.47 8.48
CA THR A 73 -1.51 7.76 9.69
C THR A 73 -0.89 7.22 10.97
N SER A 74 0.19 6.43 10.87
CA SER A 74 0.98 6.01 12.03
C SER A 74 1.85 7.14 12.56
N GLU A 75 2.27 7.06 13.82
CA GLU A 75 3.20 8.02 14.43
C GLU A 75 4.50 8.19 13.61
N ILE A 76 5.04 7.08 13.09
CA ILE A 76 6.25 7.08 12.28
C ILE A 76 6.02 7.89 11.00
N GLY A 77 4.95 7.60 10.26
CA GLY A 77 4.67 8.28 9.00
C GLY A 77 4.27 9.74 9.17
N ILE A 78 3.36 10.05 10.11
CA ILE A 78 2.80 11.41 10.25
C ILE A 78 3.77 12.36 10.98
N HIS A 79 4.45 11.92 12.04
CA HIS A 79 5.25 12.81 12.88
C HIS A 79 6.75 12.70 12.66
N GLN A 80 7.28 11.52 12.32
CA GLN A 80 8.73 11.34 12.15
C GLN A 80 9.16 11.57 10.70
N GLU A 81 8.39 11.07 9.73
CA GLU A 81 8.70 11.27 8.30
C GLU A 81 8.12 12.56 7.75
N MET A 82 6.79 12.75 7.83
CA MET A 82 6.12 13.95 7.32
C MET A 82 6.35 15.19 8.19
N GLU A 83 6.85 14.99 9.41
CA GLU A 83 7.03 16.04 10.41
C GLU A 83 5.80 16.91 10.64
N TYR A 84 4.61 16.34 10.50
CA TYR A 84 3.37 17.09 10.62
C TYR A 84 3.26 17.71 12.02
N LYS A 85 3.21 19.05 12.05
CA LYS A 85 3.22 19.85 13.29
C LYS A 85 1.84 20.03 13.93
N GLY A 86 0.79 19.41 13.36
CA GLY A 86 -0.58 19.44 13.91
C GLY A 86 -1.46 20.58 13.39
N ASN A 87 -2.73 20.58 13.82
CA ASN A 87 -3.68 21.69 13.66
C ASN A 87 -3.50 22.76 14.77
N THR A 88 -2.27 23.02 15.20
CA THR A 88 -1.97 24.11 16.12
C THR A 88 -2.13 25.45 15.43
N LEU A 89 -2.69 26.43 16.14
CA LEU A 89 -2.80 27.80 15.66
C LEU A 89 -1.40 28.32 15.30
N GLN A 90 -1.20 28.59 14.01
CA GLN A 90 -0.02 29.29 13.55
C GLN A 90 -0.27 30.79 13.72
N GLN A 91 0.47 31.44 14.61
CA GLN A 91 0.40 32.90 14.76
C GLN A 91 1.02 33.62 13.56
N GLU A 92 1.98 32.99 12.90
CA GLU A 92 2.65 33.46 11.69
C GLU A 92 2.67 32.32 10.67
N TYR A 93 2.49 32.65 9.39
CA TYR A 93 2.47 31.66 8.30
C TYR A 93 3.84 30.98 8.17
N ALA A 94 3.87 29.64 8.29
CA ALA A 94 5.10 28.85 8.23
C ALA A 94 5.44 28.28 6.85
N GLY A 95 4.62 28.58 5.82
CA GLY A 95 4.87 28.15 4.45
C GLY A 95 5.73 29.14 3.66
N GLU A 96 6.04 28.79 2.42
CA GLU A 96 6.68 29.71 1.48
C GLU A 96 5.63 30.45 0.65
N GLU A 97 5.84 31.74 0.40
CA GLU A 97 5.01 32.47 -0.58
C GLU A 97 5.24 31.88 -1.97
N ALA A 98 4.16 31.66 -2.71
CA ALA A 98 4.26 31.22 -4.09
C ALA A 98 5.05 32.26 -4.88
N LYS A 99 6.11 31.83 -5.57
CA LYS A 99 6.84 32.70 -6.49
C LYS A 99 5.97 32.89 -7.73
N ASP A 100 5.66 34.16 -8.03
CA ASP A 100 4.93 34.59 -9.23
C ASP A 100 5.57 34.07 -10.55
#